data_AF-S4RF34-F1
#
_entry.id   AF-S4RF34-F1
#
_cell.length_a   1.000
_cell.length_b   1.000
_cell.length_c   1.000
_cell.angle_alpha   90.00
_cell.angle_beta   90.00
_cell.angle_gamma   90.00
#
_symmetry.space_group_name_H-M   'P 1'
#
loop_
_entity.id
_entity.type
_entity.pdbx_description
1 polymer ?
#
loop_
_entity_poly.entity_id
_entity_poly.type
_entity_poly.pdbx_seq_one_letter_code
_entity_poly.pdbx_strand_id
1 'polypeptide(L)'
;KSALICNTIPPCCLGAFTVVSLWYAARLVVQRFVSGGPWVFSFNVKFYPPDPSQLSEDITRYYLCLQLREDILRGRLPCSFVTHALLGSYAVQAELGDFDPEEHAGDYVSEFRFAPNQTRELEDKVVELHKTHR
;
A
#
# COMPACT_ATOMS: atom_id res chain seq x y z
N LYS A 1 3.69 13.26 -3.88
CA LYS A 1 3.72 11.91 -4.52
C LYS A 1 3.03 10.84 -3.65
N SER A 2 3.35 10.69 -2.37
CA SER A 2 2.65 9.76 -1.44
C SER A 2 1.15 10.05 -1.25
N ALA A 3 0.69 11.30 -1.39
CA ALA A 3 -0.72 11.65 -1.25
C ALA A 3 -1.65 11.04 -2.32
N LEU A 4 -1.15 10.78 -3.55
CA LEU A 4 -1.98 10.21 -4.63
C LEU A 4 -2.33 8.74 -4.39
N ILE A 5 -1.38 7.95 -3.86
CA ILE A 5 -1.60 6.53 -3.55
C ILE A 5 -2.64 6.38 -2.45
N CYS A 6 -2.53 7.19 -1.40
CA CYS A 6 -3.46 7.14 -0.28
C CYS A 6 -4.89 7.58 -0.71
N ASN A 7 -5.05 8.62 -1.55
CA ASN A 7 -6.35 9.12 -2.00
C ASN A 7 -7.08 8.19 -3.01
N THR A 8 -6.40 7.18 -3.52
CA THR A 8 -6.92 6.31 -4.58
C THR A 8 -7.45 4.97 -4.05
N ILE A 9 -7.34 4.73 -2.75
CA ILE A 9 -7.85 3.49 -2.14
C ILE A 9 -9.36 3.62 -1.98
N PRO A 10 -10.16 2.75 -2.63
CA PRO A 10 -11.61 2.86 -2.55
C PRO A 10 -12.10 2.64 -1.10
N PRO A 11 -13.17 3.35 -0.67
CA PRO A 11 -13.68 3.28 0.70
C PRO A 11 -14.02 1.87 1.19
N CYS A 12 -14.33 0.94 0.27
CA CYS A 12 -14.65 -0.45 0.57
C CYS A 12 -13.45 -1.23 1.15
N CYS A 13 -12.21 -0.82 0.88
CA CYS A 13 -11.01 -1.43 1.48
C CYS A 13 -10.75 -0.89 2.90
N LEU A 14 -11.23 0.31 3.22
CA LEU A 14 -10.98 0.99 4.50
C LEU A 14 -11.90 0.51 5.63
N GLY A 15 -12.91 -0.32 5.32
CA GLY A 15 -13.99 -0.65 6.24
C GLY A 15 -13.86 -1.94 7.06
N ALA A 16 -12.91 -2.85 6.78
CA ALA A 16 -13.04 -4.20 7.35
C ALA A 16 -11.75 -5.03 7.46
N PHE A 17 -10.74 -4.62 8.23
CA PHE A 17 -9.67 -5.58 8.58
C PHE A 17 -9.21 -5.49 10.05
N THR A 18 -9.87 -6.27 10.91
CA THR A 18 -9.23 -6.83 12.10
C THR A 18 -8.27 -7.93 11.66
N VAL A 19 -7.04 -7.55 11.30
CA VAL A 19 -5.94 -8.51 11.21
C VAL A 19 -5.72 -9.09 12.61
N VAL A 20 -5.68 -10.42 12.71
CA VAL A 20 -5.32 -11.16 13.92
C VAL A 20 -3.89 -10.77 14.31
N SER A 21 -3.78 -9.73 15.12
CA SER A 21 -2.54 -9.25 15.71
C SER A 21 -2.91 -8.82 17.12
N LEU A 22 -2.19 -9.34 18.11
CA LEU A 22 -2.43 -8.97 19.51
C LEU A 22 -2.07 -7.50 19.66
N TRP A 23 -3.07 -6.61 19.63
CA TRP A 23 -2.84 -5.17 19.73
C TRP A 23 -2.50 -4.81 21.18
N TYR A 24 -1.29 -4.27 21.39
CA TYR A 24 -0.91 -3.71 22.67
C TYR A 24 -1.74 -2.44 22.92
N ALA A 25 -2.54 -2.44 23.99
CA ALA A 25 -3.13 -1.19 24.47
C ALA A 25 -2.02 -0.37 25.14
N ALA A 26 -1.92 0.92 24.82
CA ALA A 26 -0.90 1.82 25.38
C ALA A 26 -0.87 1.87 26.91
N ARG A 27 -1.93 1.39 27.58
CA ARG A 27 -2.06 1.30 29.04
C ARG A 27 -1.60 -0.02 29.66
N LEU A 28 -1.22 -1.00 28.86
CA LEU A 28 -0.82 -2.32 29.36
C LEU A 28 0.70 -2.43 29.48
N VAL A 29 1.15 -3.06 30.58
CA VAL A 29 2.56 -3.36 30.80
C VAL A 29 3.00 -4.46 29.83
N VAL A 30 3.93 -4.12 28.95
CA VAL A 30 4.43 -4.96 27.84
C VAL A 30 4.99 -6.31 28.33
N GLN A 31 5.58 -6.35 29.53
CA GLN A 31 6.14 -7.56 30.14
C GLN A 31 5.11 -8.69 30.35
N ARG A 32 3.81 -8.40 30.36
CA ARG A 32 2.76 -9.43 30.55
C ARG A 32 2.47 -10.27 29.31
N PHE A 33 2.97 -9.89 28.14
CA PHE A 33 2.59 -10.49 26.85
C PHE A 33 3.76 -11.11 26.08
N VAL A 34 5.00 -10.91 26.53
CA VAL A 34 6.22 -11.43 25.90
C VAL A 34 6.91 -12.37 26.89
N SER A 35 6.75 -13.67 26.70
CA SER A 35 7.35 -14.69 27.56
C SER A 35 8.62 -15.28 26.92
N GLY A 36 9.78 -15.03 27.52
CA GLY A 36 11.01 -15.83 27.34
C GLY A 36 11.77 -15.72 26.00
N GLY A 37 11.37 -14.85 25.07
CA GLY A 37 12.04 -14.63 23.78
C GLY A 37 12.44 -13.17 23.53
N PRO A 38 13.15 -12.87 22.41
CA PRO A 38 13.49 -11.50 22.04
C PRO A 38 12.22 -10.67 21.83
N TRP A 39 12.27 -9.42 22.27
CA TRP A 39 11.15 -8.50 22.20
C TRP A 39 11.02 -7.94 20.79
N VAL A 40 10.26 -8.64 19.94
CA VAL A 40 10.00 -8.22 18.56
C VAL A 40 8.66 -7.51 18.49
N PHE A 41 8.70 -6.23 18.16
CA PHE A 41 7.50 -5.43 17.88
C PHE A 41 7.51 -4.99 16.43
N SER A 42 6.31 -4.90 15.85
CA SER A 42 6.12 -4.32 14.53
C SER A 42 5.16 -3.15 14.63
N PHE A 43 5.60 -2.00 14.15
CA PHE A 43 4.73 -0.84 14.01
C PHE A 43 3.76 -1.12 12.85
N ASN A 44 2.46 -1.10 13.14
CA ASN A 44 1.42 -1.31 12.14
C ASN A 44 0.28 -0.30 12.31
N VAL A 45 -0.41 0.02 11.21
CA VAL A 45 -1.65 0.81 11.25
C VAL A 45 -2.81 -0.05 11.76
N LYS A 46 -3.45 0.41 12.84
CA LYS A 46 -4.62 -0.25 13.43
C LYS A 46 -5.95 0.18 12.81
N PHE A 47 -6.03 1.45 12.45
CA PHE A 47 -7.24 2.08 11.93
C PHE A 47 -6.88 2.85 10.66
N TYR A 48 -7.46 2.43 9.55
CA TYR A 48 -7.33 3.13 8.28
C TYR A 48 -8.33 4.29 8.25
N PRO A 49 -7.88 5.54 8.14
CA PRO A 49 -8.81 6.65 8.01
C PRO A 49 -9.60 6.48 6.69
N PRO A 50 -10.93 6.72 6.69
CA PRO A 50 -11.77 6.60 5.50
C PRO A 50 -11.38 7.61 4.41
N ASP A 51 -10.70 8.69 4.80
CA ASP A 51 -10.10 9.66 3.89
C ASP A 51 -8.69 10.04 4.42
N PRO A 52 -7.61 9.68 3.70
CA PRO A 52 -6.25 10.01 4.11
C PRO A 52 -5.94 11.52 4.09
N SER A 53 -6.78 12.35 3.46
CA SER A 53 -6.65 13.81 3.53
C SER A 53 -6.88 14.34 4.95
N GLN A 54 -7.59 13.58 5.80
CA GLN A 54 -7.86 13.92 7.20
C GLN A 54 -6.62 13.85 8.10
N LEU A 55 -5.54 13.21 7.63
CA LEU A 55 -4.27 13.19 8.37
C LEU A 55 -3.59 14.57 8.25
N SER A 56 -3.30 15.23 9.36
CA SER A 56 -2.68 16.55 9.35
C SER A 56 -1.23 16.55 8.89
N GLU A 57 -0.51 15.45 9.14
CA GLU A 57 0.92 15.37 8.93
C GLU A 57 1.28 14.48 7.73
N ASP A 58 2.18 14.97 6.87
CA ASP A 58 2.70 14.23 5.72
C ASP A 58 3.45 12.96 6.10
N ILE A 59 4.14 12.98 7.25
CA ILE A 59 4.85 11.79 7.76
C ILE A 59 3.87 10.67 8.12
N THR A 60 2.69 11.00 8.65
CA THR A 60 1.66 10.01 8.98
C THR A 60 1.03 9.43 7.71
N ARG A 61 0.79 10.28 6.69
CA ARG A 61 0.34 9.82 5.35
C ARG A 61 1.36 8.88 4.71
N TYR A 62 2.65 9.18 4.84
CA TYR A 62 3.72 8.33 4.32
C TYR A 62 3.71 6.93 4.95
N TYR A 63 3.69 6.84 6.29
CA TYR A 63 3.63 5.54 6.98
C TYR A 63 2.35 4.76 6.68
N LEU A 64 1.21 5.46 6.52
CA LEU A 64 -0.04 4.83 6.10
C LEU A 64 0.10 4.19 4.72
N CYS A 65 0.65 4.91 3.75
CA CYS A 65 0.88 4.42 2.40
C CYS A 65 1.85 3.21 2.37
N LEU A 66 2.89 3.19 3.22
CA LEU A 66 3.77 2.03 3.38
C LEU A 66 3.03 0.79 3.92
N GLN A 67 2.22 0.97 4.96
CA GLN A 67 1.43 -0.13 5.51
C GLN A 67 0.45 -0.70 4.47
N LEU A 68 -0.25 0.17 3.75
CA LEU A 68 -1.21 -0.23 2.73
C LEU A 68 -0.56 -1.07 1.63
N ARG A 69 0.61 -0.65 1.15
CA ARG A 69 1.38 -1.44 0.18
C ARG A 69 1.68 -2.84 0.71
N GLU A 70 2.14 -2.93 1.95
CA GLU A 70 2.44 -4.22 2.57
C GLU A 70 1.21 -5.09 2.79
N ASP A 71 0.08 -4.49 3.17
CA ASP A 71 -1.18 -5.19 3.38
C ASP A 71 -1.78 -5.73 2.08
N ILE A 72 -1.68 -4.96 0.98
CA ILE A 72 -2.07 -5.40 -0.36
C ILE A 72 -1.20 -6.58 -0.79
N LEU A 73 0.13 -6.46 -0.70
CA LEU A 73 1.06 -7.50 -1.13
C LEU A 73 0.98 -8.79 -0.31
N ARG A 74 0.66 -8.69 0.98
CA ARG A 74 0.40 -9.85 1.84
C ARG A 74 -1.01 -10.41 1.71
N GLY A 75 -1.88 -9.80 0.90
CA GLY A 75 -3.28 -10.19 0.75
C GLY A 75 -4.13 -9.94 2.00
N ARG A 76 -3.64 -9.13 2.95
CA ARG A 76 -4.40 -8.69 4.13
C ARG A 76 -5.45 -7.65 3.76
N LEU A 77 -5.21 -6.88 2.69
CA LEU A 77 -6.16 -5.95 2.11
C LEU A 77 -6.61 -6.48 0.73
N PRO A 78 -7.82 -7.02 0.60
CA PRO A 78 -8.35 -7.43 -0.69
C PRO A 78 -8.66 -6.19 -1.52
N CYS A 79 -8.10 -6.16 -2.73
CA CYS A 79 -8.33 -5.13 -3.70
C CYS A 79 -8.85 -5.75 -5.01
N SER A 80 -9.67 -4.99 -5.74
CA SER A 80 -10.10 -5.41 -7.08
C SER A 80 -8.91 -5.38 -8.05
N PHE A 81 -9.00 -6.06 -9.20
CA PHE A 81 -7.99 -5.96 -10.26
C PHE A 81 -7.73 -4.50 -10.65
N VAL A 82 -8.80 -3.72 -10.84
CA VAL A 82 -8.73 -2.30 -11.20
C VAL A 82 -7.99 -1.50 -10.13
N THR A 83 -8.25 -1.78 -8.85
CA THR A 83 -7.59 -1.10 -7.74
C THR A 83 -6.09 -1.42 -7.71
N HIS A 84 -5.69 -2.68 -7.93
CA HIS A 84 -4.28 -3.04 -8.02
C HIS A 84 -3.59 -2.33 -9.19
N ALA A 85 -4.24 -2.29 -10.36
CA ALA A 85 -3.68 -1.63 -11.55
C ALA A 85 -3.49 -0.12 -11.32
N LEU A 86 -4.49 0.51 -10.71
CA LEU A 86 -4.49 1.95 -10.44
C LEU A 86 -3.46 2.33 -9.37
N LEU A 87 -3.38 1.57 -8.27
CA LEU A 87 -2.34 1.80 -7.26
C LEU A 87 -0.94 1.51 -7.82
N GLY A 88 -0.83 0.48 -8.65
CA GLY A 88 0.42 0.15 -9.35
C GLY A 88 0.89 1.27 -10.26
N SER A 89 0.00 1.86 -11.06
CA SER A 89 0.39 2.97 -11.95
C SER A 89 0.79 4.23 -11.18
N TYR A 90 0.16 4.53 -10.05
CA TYR A 90 0.64 5.62 -9.18
C TYR A 90 1.96 5.31 -8.48
N ALA A 91 2.21 4.04 -8.13
CA ALA A 91 3.50 3.64 -7.57
C ALA A 91 4.61 3.79 -8.60
N VAL A 92 4.39 3.35 -9.84
CA VAL A 92 5.33 3.52 -10.95
C VAL A 92 5.57 5.01 -11.22
N GLN A 93 4.53 5.83 -11.31
CA GLN A 93 4.64 7.29 -11.47
C GLN A 93 5.48 7.94 -10.35
N ALA A 94 5.35 7.44 -9.12
CA ALA A 94 6.10 7.98 -7.99
C ALA A 94 7.59 7.68 -8.07
N GLU A 95 7.95 6.47 -8.54
CA GLU A 95 9.32 5.95 -8.62
C GLU A 95 10.04 6.38 -9.90
N LEU A 96 9.39 6.27 -11.05
CA LEU A 96 9.98 6.52 -12.37
C LEU A 96 9.68 7.92 -12.93
N GLY A 97 8.67 8.60 -12.40
CA GLY A 97 8.23 9.90 -12.94
C GLY A 97 7.24 9.72 -14.09
N ASP A 98 7.25 10.63 -15.06
CA ASP A 98 6.33 10.59 -16.20
C ASP A 98 6.75 9.52 -17.20
N PHE A 99 5.78 8.95 -17.92
CA PHE A 99 6.07 7.97 -18.96
C PHE A 99 6.86 8.58 -20.13
N ASP A 100 8.10 8.13 -20.30
CA ASP A 100 8.94 8.33 -21.49
C ASP A 100 8.99 7.06 -22.37
N PRO A 101 8.56 7.10 -23.65
CA PRO A 101 8.65 5.95 -24.57
C PRO A 101 10.06 5.42 -24.86
N GLU A 102 11.11 6.25 -24.74
CA GLU A 102 12.50 5.83 -24.98
C GLU A 102 13.07 5.07 -23.78
N GLU A 103 12.74 5.50 -22.56
CA GLU A 103 13.20 4.86 -21.32
C GLU A 103 12.30 3.70 -20.88
N HIS A 104 11.00 3.80 -21.11
CA HIS A 104 9.99 2.83 -20.64
C HIS A 104 9.53 1.88 -21.75
N ALA A 105 10.48 1.34 -22.50
CA ALA A 105 10.24 0.29 -23.48
C ALA A 105 10.20 -1.11 -22.82
N GLY A 106 9.29 -1.97 -23.28
CA GLY A 106 9.19 -3.36 -22.80
C GLY A 106 8.63 -3.49 -21.38
N ASP A 107 9.31 -4.27 -20.55
CA ASP A 107 8.78 -4.85 -19.31
C ASP A 107 9.24 -4.08 -18.05
N TYR A 108 9.35 -2.76 -18.17
CA TYR A 108 9.91 -1.89 -17.12
C TYR A 108 9.14 -1.95 -15.79
N VAL A 109 7.87 -2.38 -15.82
CA VAL A 109 7.05 -2.53 -14.60
C VAL A 109 7.21 -3.88 -13.91
N SER A 110 7.86 -4.87 -14.54
CA SER A 110 7.96 -6.24 -14.01
C SER A 110 8.87 -6.35 -12.77
N GLU A 111 9.72 -5.35 -12.51
CA GLU A 111 10.53 -5.26 -11.28
C GLU A 111 9.68 -4.86 -10.06
N PHE A 112 8.48 -4.33 -10.27
CA PHE A 112 7.59 -3.90 -9.20
C PHE A 112 6.60 -5.00 -8.84
N ARG A 113 6.29 -5.08 -7.54
CA ARG A 113 5.21 -5.91 -7.01
C ARG A 113 4.00 -5.04 -6.71
N PHE A 114 2.89 -5.32 -7.38
CA PHE A 114 1.62 -4.60 -7.23
C PHE A 114 0.55 -5.43 -6.51
N ALA A 115 0.58 -6.75 -6.67
CA ALA A 115 -0.41 -7.68 -6.11
C ALA A 115 0.24 -8.99 -5.65
N PRO A 116 -0.37 -9.75 -4.72
CA PRO A 116 0.11 -11.07 -4.31
C PRO A 116 0.21 -12.06 -5.48
N ASN A 117 -0.79 -12.03 -6.37
CA ASN A 117 -0.88 -12.87 -7.56
C ASN A 117 -0.77 -11.98 -8.81
N GLN A 118 0.40 -11.39 -9.02
CA GLN A 118 0.66 -10.53 -10.17
C GLN A 118 0.61 -11.33 -11.48
N THR A 119 -0.20 -10.86 -12.42
CA THR A 119 -0.33 -11.43 -13.78
C THR A 119 0.19 -10.45 -14.82
N ARG A 120 0.48 -10.95 -16.01
CA ARG A 120 0.90 -10.08 -17.11
C ARG A 120 -0.18 -9.08 -17.51
N GLU A 121 -1.44 -9.50 -17.49
CA GLU A 121 -2.60 -8.63 -17.71
C GLU A 121 -2.63 -7.45 -16.73
N LEU A 122 -2.23 -7.67 -15.47
CA LEU A 122 -2.14 -6.59 -14.48
C LEU A 122 -1.02 -5.60 -14.85
N GLU A 123 0.16 -6.11 -15.23
CA GLU A 123 1.30 -5.28 -15.65
C GLU A 123 0.94 -4.42 -16.87
N ASP A 124 0.30 -5.02 -17.89
CA ASP A 124 -0.15 -4.32 -19.09
C ASP A 124 -1.13 -3.20 -18.73
N LYS A 125 -2.05 -3.46 -17.79
CA LYS A 125 -3.00 -2.44 -17.33
C LYS A 125 -2.33 -1.33 -16.53
N VAL A 126 -1.32 -1.64 -15.72
CA VAL A 126 -0.50 -0.65 -15.01
C VAL A 126 0.22 0.26 -16.00
N VAL A 127 0.84 -0.31 -17.05
CA VAL A 127 1.53 0.45 -18.10
C VAL A 127 0.56 1.35 -18.86
N GLU A 128 -0.64 0.84 -19.20
CA GLU A 128 -1.69 1.62 -19.85
C GLU A 128 -2.05 2.85 -19.01
N LEU A 129 -2.27 2.66 -17.70
CA LEU A 129 -2.62 3.74 -16.79
C LEU A 129 -1.45 4.70 -16.53
N HIS A 130 -0.22 4.21 -16.43
CA HIS A 130 0.98 5.04 -16.24
C HIS A 130 1.12 6.08 -17.37
N LYS A 131 0.83 5.70 -18.62
CA LYS A 131 0.82 6.60 -19.78
C LYS A 131 -0.21 7.73 -19.70
N THR A 132 -1.24 7.59 -18.87
CA THR A 132 -2.32 8.59 -18.73
C THR A 132 -2.06 9.61 -17.63
N HIS A 133 -1.16 9.30 -16.70
CA HIS A 133 -0.77 10.22 -15.65
C HIS A 133 0.17 11.30 -16.22
N ARG A 134 -0.04 12.57 -15.84
CA ARG A 134 0.80 13.73 -16.16
C ARG A 134 0.99 14.56 -14.90
#